data_AF-A0A3M1IXA3-F1
#
_entry.id   AF-A0A3M1IXA3-F1
#
_cell.length_a   1.000
_cell.length_b   1.000
_cell.length_c   1.000
_cell.angle_alpha   90.00
_cell.angle_beta   90.00
_cell.angle_gamma   90.00
#
_symmetry.space_group_name_H-M   'P 1'
#
loop_
_entity.id
_entity.type
_entity.pdbx_description
1 polymer ?
#
loop_
_entity_poly.entity_id
_entity_poly.type
_entity_poly.pdbx_seq_one_letter_code
_entity_poly.pdbx_strand_id
1 'polypeptide(L)'
;MIEMAIIMKPHRFQKYLTDRNISLIIRWWAAGAVYFFIGWGTNLGRQESIIDFVVSLGLVMGLFNIIIINPGLRMMFNIAPKRPAHENTYWQRISDYLVELLKNILIMLIVALIYIALNSILVSLFALPSQSVPLPGEPILFGAFYVFVFVLLALISEKTKKAIRNSRDKNVE
;
A
#
# COMPACT_ATOMS: atom_id res chain seq x y z
N MET A 1 0.81 55.15 8.35
CA MET A 1 -0.17 54.06 8.55
C MET A 1 0.27 52.93 7.66
N ILE A 2 0.62 51.80 8.29
CA ILE A 2 1.46 50.74 7.75
C ILE A 2 0.58 49.74 7.00
N GLU A 3 0.80 49.52 5.72
CA GLU A 3 0.39 48.27 5.06
C GLU A 3 1.63 47.59 4.47
N MET A 4 2.24 46.73 5.29
CA MET A 4 3.15 45.70 4.82
C MET A 4 2.32 44.67 4.04
N ALA A 5 2.33 44.77 2.71
CA ALA A 5 1.96 43.66 1.85
C ALA A 5 3.02 42.56 2.00
N ILE A 6 2.81 41.63 2.94
CA ILE A 6 3.55 40.36 2.99
C ILE A 6 3.05 39.55 1.80
N ILE A 7 3.74 39.70 0.66
CA ILE A 7 3.62 38.79 -0.48
C ILE A 7 4.19 37.45 -0.02
N MET A 8 3.32 36.57 0.49
CA MET A 8 3.66 35.17 0.70
C MET A 8 3.93 34.52 -0.66
N LYS A 9 5.22 34.37 -0.96
CA LYS A 9 5.74 33.62 -2.09
C LYS A 9 5.18 32.19 -2.02
N PRO A 10 4.47 31.66 -3.03
CA PRO A 10 4.05 30.27 -3.02
C PRO A 10 5.31 29.40 -2.90
N HIS A 11 5.30 28.61 -1.84
CA HIS A 11 6.42 27.84 -1.32
C HIS A 11 6.86 26.81 -2.39
N ARG A 12 8.14 26.85 -2.80
CA ARG A 12 8.79 25.92 -3.75
C ARG A 12 8.57 24.42 -3.44
N PHE A 13 8.06 24.08 -2.26
CA PHE A 13 7.71 22.73 -1.81
C PHE A 13 6.51 22.09 -2.53
N GLN A 14 5.65 22.87 -3.18
CA GLN A 14 4.48 22.32 -3.91
C GLN A 14 4.84 21.46 -5.14
N LYS A 15 6.08 21.51 -5.63
CA LYS A 15 6.50 20.75 -6.82
C LYS A 15 6.79 19.27 -6.55
N TYR A 16 7.12 18.90 -5.30
CA TYR A 16 7.45 17.52 -4.91
C TYR A 16 6.35 16.85 -4.07
N LEU A 17 5.52 17.66 -3.39
CA LEU A 17 4.38 17.20 -2.61
C LEU A 17 3.10 17.19 -3.46
N THR A 18 3.13 16.51 -4.60
CA THR A 18 1.90 16.19 -5.33
C THR A 18 1.03 15.28 -4.46
N ASP A 19 -0.30 15.40 -4.54
CA ASP A 19 -1.26 14.60 -3.77
C ASP A 19 -0.95 13.09 -3.79
N ARG A 20 -0.47 12.61 -4.95
CA ARG A 20 0.03 11.25 -5.13
C ARG A 20 1.20 10.92 -4.21
N ASN A 21 2.24 11.75 -4.15
CA ASN A 21 3.44 11.48 -3.36
C ASN A 21 3.13 11.50 -1.86
N ILE A 22 2.34 12.47 -1.41
CA ILE A 22 1.88 12.52 -0.01
C ILE A 22 1.09 11.24 0.33
N SER A 23 0.21 10.79 -0.57
CA SER A 23 -0.56 9.55 -0.34
C SER A 23 0.34 8.31 -0.21
N LEU A 24 1.45 8.25 -0.95
CA LEU A 24 2.41 7.16 -0.89
C LEU A 24 3.22 7.20 0.40
N ILE A 25 3.63 8.39 0.85
CA ILE A 25 4.34 8.55 2.14
C ILE A 25 3.46 8.11 3.31
N ILE A 26 2.19 8.51 3.31
CA ILE A 26 1.24 8.10 4.36
C ILE A 26 1.06 6.57 4.34
N ARG A 27 0.91 5.96 3.16
CA ARG A 27 0.80 4.50 3.04
C ARG A 27 2.08 3.77 3.47
N TRP A 28 3.24 4.32 3.14
CA TRP A 28 4.55 3.81 3.53
C TRP A 28 4.68 3.78 5.05
N TRP A 29 4.42 4.92 5.68
CA TRP A 29 4.46 5.07 7.13
C TRP A 29 3.44 4.15 7.82
N ALA A 30 2.22 4.10 7.31
CA ALA A 30 1.15 3.25 7.83
C ALA A 30 1.54 1.76 7.78
N ALA A 31 2.08 1.29 6.65
CA ALA A 31 2.52 -0.10 6.50
C ALA A 31 3.65 -0.42 7.49
N GLY A 32 4.62 0.49 7.65
CA GLY A 32 5.67 0.35 8.64
C GLY A 32 5.14 0.30 10.07
N ALA A 33 4.21 1.19 10.43
CA ALA A 33 3.59 1.22 11.75
C ALA A 33 2.79 -0.08 12.04
N VAL A 34 1.99 -0.56 11.08
CA VAL A 34 1.26 -1.83 11.22
C VAL A 34 2.23 -2.99 11.42
N TYR A 35 3.31 -3.05 10.65
CA TYR A 35 4.32 -4.08 10.82
C TYR A 35 5.04 -3.99 12.17
N PHE A 36 5.34 -2.79 12.65
CA PHE A 36 5.93 -2.59 13.98
C PHE A 36 5.00 -3.08 15.10
N PHE A 37 3.74 -2.66 15.11
CA PHE A 37 2.82 -3.04 16.19
C PHE A 37 2.35 -4.49 16.13
N ILE A 38 2.16 -5.02 14.93
CA ILE A 38 1.61 -6.37 14.74
C ILE A 38 2.75 -7.36 14.47
N GLY A 39 3.53 -7.14 13.42
CA GLY A 39 4.63 -8.03 13.04
C GLY A 39 5.66 -8.24 14.16
N TRP A 40 6.12 -7.15 14.79
CA TRP A 40 7.00 -7.24 15.95
C TRP A 40 6.24 -7.41 17.27
N GLY A 41 5.20 -6.59 17.50
CA GLY A 41 4.51 -6.57 18.79
C GLY A 41 3.76 -7.86 19.15
N THR A 42 3.32 -8.66 18.18
CA THR A 42 2.71 -9.99 18.44
C THR A 42 3.63 -11.15 18.08
N ASN A 43 4.89 -10.86 17.74
CA ASN A 43 5.90 -11.83 17.30
C ASN A 43 5.50 -12.66 16.06
N LEU A 44 4.52 -12.19 15.28
CA LEU A 44 4.11 -12.80 14.00
C LEU A 44 5.27 -12.88 13.01
N GLY A 45 6.21 -11.92 13.05
CA GLY A 45 7.40 -11.91 12.20
C GLY A 45 8.41 -13.02 12.48
N ARG A 46 8.24 -13.80 13.56
CA ARG A 46 9.07 -14.98 13.89
C ARG A 46 8.34 -16.31 13.70
N GLN A 47 7.09 -16.30 13.26
CA GLN A 47 6.35 -17.54 13.06
C GLN A 47 6.85 -18.26 11.81
N GLU A 48 6.94 -19.59 11.88
CA GLU A 48 7.34 -20.44 10.74
C GLU A 48 6.27 -20.47 9.64
N SER A 49 5.02 -20.16 9.99
CA SER A 49 3.90 -20.14 9.06
C SER A 49 3.79 -18.80 8.32
N ILE A 50 4.26 -18.79 7.07
CA ILE A 50 4.13 -17.66 6.14
C ILE A 50 2.66 -17.27 5.93
N ILE A 51 1.76 -18.26 5.94
CA ILE A 51 0.33 -18.04 5.70
C ILE A 51 -0.26 -17.20 6.83
N ASP A 52 0.04 -17.53 8.09
CA ASP A 52 -0.47 -16.80 9.25
C ASP A 52 0.05 -15.37 9.25
N PHE A 53 1.34 -15.18 8.92
CA PHE A 53 1.94 -13.87 8.73
C PHE A 53 1.22 -13.04 7.66
N VAL A 54 1.05 -13.60 6.46
CA VAL A 54 0.45 -12.90 5.30
C VAL A 54 -1.02 -12.56 5.54
N VAL A 55 -1.80 -13.51 6.04
CA VAL A 55 -3.24 -13.33 6.25
C VAL A 55 -3.50 -12.33 7.39
N SER A 56 -2.83 -12.48 8.53
CA SER A 56 -3.03 -11.59 9.67
C SER A 56 -2.66 -10.14 9.35
N LEU A 57 -1.45 -9.90 8.84
CA LEU A 57 -1.01 -8.56 8.46
C LEU A 57 -1.80 -8.00 7.29
N GLY A 58 -2.15 -8.84 6.31
CA GLY A 58 -2.97 -8.44 5.16
C GLY A 58 -4.35 -7.97 5.58
N LEU A 59 -5.00 -8.68 6.50
CA LEU A 59 -6.29 -8.28 7.07
C LEU A 59 -6.18 -7.00 7.89
N VAL A 60 -5.21 -6.90 8.80
CA VAL A 60 -5.04 -5.69 9.61
C VAL A 60 -4.76 -4.47 8.73
N MET A 61 -3.84 -4.59 7.77
CA MET A 61 -3.51 -3.50 6.86
C MET A 61 -4.68 -3.14 5.94
N GLY A 62 -5.45 -4.14 5.49
CA GLY A 62 -6.65 -3.90 4.70
C GLY A 62 -7.74 -3.16 5.47
N LEU A 63 -8.00 -3.55 6.72
CA LEU A 63 -8.91 -2.84 7.61
C LEU A 63 -8.42 -1.41 7.91
N PHE A 64 -7.13 -1.26 8.20
CA PHE A 64 -6.51 0.05 8.43
C PHE A 64 -6.65 0.97 7.21
N ASN A 65 -6.49 0.41 6.00
CA ASN A 65 -6.72 1.15 4.77
C ASN A 65 -8.18 1.58 4.58
N ILE A 66 -9.14 0.70 4.87
CA ILE A 66 -10.57 0.98 4.72
C ILE A 66 -11.03 2.05 5.72
N ILE A 67 -10.61 1.93 6.98
CA ILE A 67 -11.14 2.74 8.09
C ILE A 67 -10.39 4.06 8.24
N ILE A 68 -9.06 4.07 8.05
CA ILE A 68 -8.22 5.21 8.40
C ILE A 68 -7.62 5.86 7.15
N ILE A 69 -6.85 5.11 6.37
CA ILE A 69 -6.05 5.71 5.28
C ILE A 69 -6.94 6.25 4.16
N ASN A 70 -7.86 5.44 3.64
CA ASN A 70 -8.69 5.86 2.51
C ASN A 70 -9.64 7.03 2.88
N PRO A 71 -10.34 7.04 4.02
CA PRO A 71 -11.13 8.20 4.45
C PRO A 71 -10.26 9.42 4.78
N GLY A 72 -9.13 9.22 5.47
CA GLY A 72 -8.21 10.30 5.84
C GLY A 72 -7.60 11.01 4.62
N LEU A 73 -7.16 10.25 3.62
CA LEU A 73 -6.66 10.82 2.36
C LEU A 73 -7.76 11.58 1.60
N ARG A 74 -9.00 11.07 1.59
CA ARG A 74 -10.12 11.76 0.94
C ARG A 74 -10.44 13.09 1.62
N MET A 75 -10.45 13.11 2.95
CA MET A 75 -10.69 14.33 3.72
C MET A 75 -9.57 15.35 3.50
N MET A 76 -8.31 14.90 3.51
CA MET A 76 -7.15 15.77 3.35
C MET A 76 -7.06 16.42 1.97
N PHE A 77 -7.46 15.72 0.92
CA PHE A 77 -7.45 16.24 -0.46
C PHE A 77 -8.81 16.73 -0.95
N ASN A 78 -9.82 16.78 -0.07
CA ASN A 78 -11.20 17.15 -0.41
C ASN A 78 -11.75 16.38 -1.64
N ILE A 79 -11.42 15.09 -1.75
CA ILE A 79 -11.82 14.24 -2.88
C ILE A 79 -13.22 13.70 -2.63
N ALA A 80 -14.16 14.01 -3.53
CA ALA A 80 -15.51 13.48 -3.50
C ALA A 80 -15.50 11.94 -3.54
N PRO A 81 -16.41 11.25 -2.83
CA PRO A 81 -16.48 9.81 -2.87
C PRO A 81 -16.71 9.31 -4.31
N LYS A 82 -16.04 8.20 -4.67
CA LYS A 82 -16.10 7.58 -6.00
C LYS A 82 -17.53 7.34 -6.51
N ARG A 83 -18.50 7.17 -5.60
CA ARG A 83 -19.95 7.11 -5.87
C ARG A 83 -20.72 7.77 -4.72
N PRO A 84 -21.81 8.50 -5.00
CA PRO A 84 -22.64 9.13 -3.96
C PRO A 84 -23.37 8.05 -3.14
N ALA A 85 -23.54 8.30 -1.83
CA ALA A 85 -23.99 7.29 -0.86
C ALA A 85 -25.35 6.64 -1.20
N HIS A 86 -26.23 7.37 -1.89
CA HIS A 86 -27.58 6.93 -2.26
C HIS A 86 -27.65 5.94 -3.45
N GLU A 87 -26.59 5.83 -4.25
CA GLU A 87 -26.55 4.94 -5.43
C GLU A 87 -25.88 3.59 -5.13
N ASN A 88 -25.26 3.46 -3.95
CA ASN A 88 -24.52 2.26 -3.58
C ASN A 88 -25.47 1.19 -3.05
N THR A 89 -25.72 0.16 -3.87
CA THR A 89 -26.30 -1.09 -3.37
C THR A 89 -25.39 -1.65 -2.27
N TYR A 90 -25.97 -2.12 -1.17
CA TYR A 90 -25.25 -2.70 -0.02
C TYR A 90 -24.14 -3.69 -0.45
N TRP A 91 -24.45 -4.56 -1.42
CA TRP A 91 -23.52 -5.54 -1.99
C TRP A 91 -22.31 -4.93 -2.69
N GLN A 92 -22.46 -3.78 -3.35
CA GLN A 92 -21.34 -3.12 -4.02
C GLN A 92 -20.33 -2.57 -3.00
N ARG A 93 -20.83 -2.04 -1.87
CA ARG A 93 -19.96 -1.55 -0.78
C ARG A 93 -19.18 -2.68 -0.13
N ILE A 94 -19.83 -3.81 0.12
CA ILE A 94 -19.16 -5.02 0.64
C ILE A 94 -18.10 -5.49 -0.36
N SER A 95 -18.42 -5.54 -1.65
CA SER A 95 -17.47 -5.94 -2.69
C SER A 95 -16.25 -5.03 -2.72
N ASP A 96 -16.43 -3.71 -2.65
CA ASP A 96 -15.31 -2.75 -2.60
C ASP A 96 -14.40 -2.99 -1.39
N TYR A 97 -14.97 -3.28 -0.22
CA TYR A 97 -14.19 -3.60 0.98
C TYR A 97 -13.49 -4.96 0.88
N LEU A 98 -14.15 -5.98 0.35
CA LEU A 98 -13.53 -7.30 0.14
C LEU A 98 -12.37 -7.22 -0.85
N VAL A 99 -12.53 -6.48 -1.95
CA VAL A 99 -11.45 -6.26 -2.92
C VAL A 99 -10.29 -5.52 -2.26
N GLU A 100 -10.55 -4.52 -1.40
CA GLU A 100 -9.50 -3.81 -0.68
C GLU A 100 -8.76 -4.75 0.30
N LEU A 101 -9.46 -5.64 1.01
CA LEU A 101 -8.86 -6.64 1.90
C LEU A 101 -8.01 -7.65 1.11
N LEU A 102 -8.56 -8.26 0.06
CA LEU A 102 -7.86 -9.22 -0.78
C LEU A 102 -6.63 -8.62 -1.44
N LYS A 103 -6.72 -7.37 -1.90
CA LYS A 103 -5.57 -6.63 -2.44
C LYS A 103 -4.46 -6.50 -1.40
N ASN A 104 -4.79 -6.21 -0.15
CA ASN A 104 -3.79 -6.08 0.92
C ASN A 104 -3.16 -7.43 1.27
N ILE A 105 -3.94 -8.51 1.33
CA ILE A 105 -3.40 -9.87 1.51
C ILE A 105 -2.44 -10.22 0.37
N LEU A 106 -2.82 -9.92 -0.88
CA LEU A 106 -1.95 -10.16 -2.04
C LEU A 106 -0.65 -9.33 -1.97
N ILE A 107 -0.73 -8.06 -1.54
CA ILE A 107 0.47 -7.24 -1.33
C ILE A 107 1.36 -7.88 -0.28
N MET A 108 0.80 -8.30 0.87
CA MET A 108 1.59 -8.94 1.93
C MET A 108 2.23 -10.25 1.47
N LEU A 109 1.52 -11.05 0.66
CA LEU A 109 2.08 -12.26 0.07
C LEU A 109 3.31 -11.95 -0.79
N ILE A 110 3.21 -10.98 -1.69
CA ILE A 110 4.32 -10.59 -2.56
C ILE A 110 5.48 -10.04 -1.73
N VAL A 111 5.22 -9.20 -0.73
CA VAL A 111 6.26 -8.69 0.18
C VAL A 111 6.96 -9.83 0.90
N ALA A 112 6.22 -10.80 1.45
CA ALA A 112 6.82 -11.98 2.10
C ALA A 112 7.70 -12.78 1.14
N LEU A 113 7.26 -12.99 -0.10
CA LEU A 113 8.06 -13.66 -1.14
C LEU A 113 9.32 -12.87 -1.51
N ILE A 114 9.28 -11.53 -1.51
CA ILE A 114 10.46 -10.68 -1.71
C ILE A 114 11.47 -10.91 -0.58
N TYR A 115 11.02 -10.93 0.69
CA TYR A 115 11.92 -11.21 1.83
C TYR A 115 12.54 -12.60 1.74
N ILE A 116 11.77 -13.62 1.36
CA ILE A 116 12.28 -14.99 1.17
C ILE A 116 13.32 -15.02 0.05
N ALA A 117 13.03 -14.41 -1.09
CA ALA A 117 13.93 -14.37 -2.23
C ALA A 117 15.23 -13.62 -1.90
N LEU A 118 15.14 -12.45 -1.25
CA LEU A 118 16.30 -11.67 -0.86
C LEU A 118 17.17 -12.42 0.15
N ASN A 119 16.58 -13.02 1.19
CA ASN A 119 17.33 -13.79 2.17
C ASN A 119 18.00 -15.02 1.53
N SER A 120 17.30 -15.75 0.65
CA SER A 120 17.88 -16.86 -0.12
C SER A 120 19.10 -16.44 -0.95
N ILE A 121 19.00 -15.31 -1.65
CA ILE A 121 20.10 -14.77 -2.46
C ILE A 121 21.29 -14.40 -1.56
N LEU A 122 21.05 -13.69 -0.44
CA LEU A 122 22.11 -13.29 0.48
C LEU A 122 22.82 -14.50 1.10
N VAL A 123 22.07 -15.51 1.52
CA VAL A 123 22.64 -16.76 2.07
C VAL A 123 23.54 -17.43 1.04
N SER A 124 23.10 -17.51 -0.22
CA SER A 124 23.90 -18.09 -1.30
C SER A 124 25.13 -17.26 -1.66
N LEU A 125 25.05 -15.93 -1.65
CA LEU A 125 26.15 -15.04 -2.02
C LEU A 125 27.24 -14.97 -0.94
N PHE A 126 26.84 -15.04 0.33
CA PHE A 126 27.74 -14.91 1.47
C PHE A 126 28.10 -16.25 2.13
N ALA A 127 27.68 -17.37 1.53
CA ALA A 127 27.89 -18.73 2.05
C ALA A 127 27.48 -18.88 3.54
N LEU A 128 26.37 -18.22 3.91
CA LEU A 128 25.87 -18.23 5.28
C LEU A 128 25.11 -19.54 5.59
N PRO A 129 24.90 -19.86 6.88
CA PRO A 129 24.04 -21.00 7.25
C PRO A 129 22.64 -20.87 6.65
N SER A 130 22.05 -22.00 6.23
CA SER A 130 20.72 -22.03 5.59
C SER A 130 19.58 -21.54 6.46
N GLN A 131 19.77 -21.50 7.78
CA GLN A 131 18.82 -20.99 8.76
C GLN A 131 19.07 -19.52 9.13
N SER A 132 20.13 -18.91 8.57
CA SER A 132 20.39 -17.50 8.81
C SER A 132 19.34 -16.65 8.09
N VAL A 133 18.93 -15.56 8.75
CA VAL A 133 18.05 -14.54 8.17
C VAL A 133 18.85 -13.24 8.13
N PRO A 134 19.68 -13.02 7.08
CA PRO A 134 20.57 -11.88 7.01
C PRO A 134 19.84 -10.53 7.01
N LEU A 135 18.64 -10.50 6.44
CA LEU A 135 17.79 -9.33 6.36
C LEU A 135 16.49 -9.60 7.14
N PRO A 136 16.44 -9.22 8.43
CA PRO A 136 15.23 -9.33 9.22
C PRO A 136 14.15 -8.37 8.68
N GLY A 137 12.88 -8.68 8.96
CA GLY A 137 11.80 -7.77 8.64
C GLY A 137 11.88 -6.53 9.53
N GLU A 138 12.31 -5.40 8.96
CA GLU A 138 12.32 -4.10 9.62
C GLU A 138 11.12 -3.25 9.19
N PRO A 139 10.46 -2.49 10.09
CA PRO A 139 9.28 -1.68 9.78
C PRO A 139 9.46 -0.71 8.61
N ILE A 140 10.61 -0.03 8.54
CA ILE A 140 10.89 0.99 7.52
C ILE A 140 11.01 0.34 6.14
N LEU A 141 11.80 -0.74 6.05
CA LEU A 141 12.03 -1.48 4.82
C LEU A 141 10.77 -2.23 4.38
N PHE A 142 10.01 -2.78 5.34
CA PHE A 142 8.73 -3.41 5.09
C PHE A 142 7.74 -2.43 4.46
N GLY A 143 7.63 -1.22 5.02
CA GLY A 143 6.82 -0.16 4.45
C GLY A 143 7.24 0.17 3.01
N ALA A 144 8.56 0.19 2.73
CA ALA A 144 9.09 0.48 1.41
C ALA A 144 8.67 -0.60 0.39
N PHE A 145 8.83 -1.87 0.73
CA PHE A 145 8.37 -2.97 -0.12
C PHE A 145 6.85 -2.96 -0.30
N TYR A 146 6.09 -2.69 0.76
CA TYR A 146 4.63 -2.57 0.67
C TYR A 146 4.22 -1.52 -0.37
N VAL A 147 4.80 -0.31 -0.29
CA VAL A 147 4.46 0.77 -1.25
C VAL A 147 4.97 0.46 -2.65
N PHE A 148 6.15 -0.14 -2.77
CA PHE A 148 6.66 -0.59 -4.05
C PHE A 148 5.68 -1.57 -4.74
N VAL A 149 5.26 -2.62 -4.04
CA VAL A 149 4.28 -3.60 -4.55
C VAL A 149 2.93 -2.93 -4.81
N PHE A 150 2.46 -2.05 -3.93
CA PHE A 150 1.21 -1.30 -4.12
C PHE A 150 1.23 -0.50 -5.43
N VAL A 151 2.32 0.24 -5.69
CA VAL A 151 2.48 1.02 -6.93
C VAL A 151 2.55 0.08 -8.14
N LEU A 152 3.29 -1.02 -8.04
CA LEU A 152 3.44 -2.00 -9.12
C LEU A 152 2.07 -2.60 -9.50
N LEU A 153 1.28 -3.04 -8.53
CA LEU A 153 -0.07 -3.56 -8.75
C LEU A 153 -1.00 -2.50 -9.35
N ALA A 154 -0.89 -1.24 -8.92
CA ALA A 154 -1.67 -0.15 -9.51
C ALA A 154 -1.32 0.05 -11.00
N LEU A 155 -0.03 0.00 -11.35
CA LEU A 155 0.41 0.11 -12.74
C LEU A 155 -0.09 -1.07 -13.59
N ILE A 156 -0.05 -2.29 -13.06
CA ILE A 156 -0.61 -3.47 -13.74
C ILE A 156 -2.11 -3.28 -13.95
N SER A 157 -2.86 -2.90 -12.91
CA SER A 157 -4.31 -2.70 -13.00
C SER A 157 -4.68 -1.67 -14.08
N GLU A 158 -3.95 -0.55 -14.15
CA GLU A 158 -4.18 0.47 -15.17
C GLU A 158 -3.87 -0.02 -16.58
N LYS A 159 -2.79 -0.79 -16.78
CA LYS A 159 -2.49 -1.41 -18.07
C LYS A 159 -3.58 -2.40 -18.48
N THR A 160 -4.04 -3.25 -17.57
CA THR A 160 -5.10 -4.23 -17.83
C THR A 160 -6.42 -3.55 -18.22
N LYS A 161 -6.82 -2.50 -17.50
CA LYS A 161 -8.03 -1.71 -17.86
C LYS A 161 -7.94 -1.11 -19.25
N LYS A 162 -6.78 -0.54 -19.61
CA LYS A 162 -6.55 0.03 -20.95
C LYS A 162 -6.61 -1.04 -22.04
N ALA A 163 -5.99 -2.20 -21.81
CA ALA A 163 -6.03 -3.31 -22.75
C ALA A 163 -7.48 -3.81 -22.99
N ILE A 164 -8.25 -4.00 -21.92
CA ILE A 164 -9.65 -4.44 -22.01
C ILE A 164 -10.50 -3.42 -22.78
N ARG A 165 -10.34 -2.12 -22.49
CA ARG A 165 -11.08 -1.06 -23.20
C ARG A 165 -10.76 -1.04 -24.68
N ASN A 166 -9.48 -1.09 -25.05
CA ASN A 166 -9.05 -1.09 -26.44
C ASN A 166 -9.57 -2.33 -27.21
N SER A 167 -9.66 -3.50 -26.56
CA SER A 167 -10.26 -4.70 -27.17
C SER A 167 -11.77 -4.58 -27.34
N ARG A 168 -12.45 -3.86 -26.44
CA ARG A 168 -13.90 -3.61 -26.54
C ARG A 168 -14.22 -2.68 -27.70
N ASP A 169 -13.46 -1.60 -27.87
CA ASP A 169 -13.68 -0.62 -28.94
C ASP A 169 -13.47 -1.24 -30.33
N LYS A 170 -12.50 -2.15 -30.48
CA LYS A 170 -12.26 -2.90 -31.72
C LYS A 170 -13.35 -3.91 -32.12
N ASN A 171 -14.21 -4.33 -31.19
CA ASN A 171 -15.28 -5.29 -31.46
C ASN A 171 -16.62 -4.61 -31.80
N VAL A 172 -16.65 -3.27 -31.85
CA VAL A 172 -17.85 -2.46 -32.15
C VAL A 172 -17.78 -1.84 -33.57
N GLU A 173 -16.61 -1.92 -34.22
CA GLU A 173 -16.41 -1.62 -35.66
C GLU A 173 -16.57 -2.88 -36.53
#